data_AF-A0A845XWF8-F1
#
_entry.id   AF-A0A845XWF8-F1
#
_cell.length_a   1.000
_cell.length_b   1.000
_cell.length_c   1.000
_cell.angle_alpha   90.00
_cell.angle_beta   90.00
_cell.angle_gamma   90.00
#
_symmetry.space_group_name_H-M   'P 1'
#
loop_
_entity.id
_entity.type
_entity.pdbx_description
1 polymer ?
#
loop_
_entity_poly.entity_id
_entity_poly.type
_entity_poly.pdbx_seq_one_letter_code
_entity_poly.pdbx_strand_id
1 'polypeptide(L)'
;MSDEEYRALALVALAPHLPDVLPEALDCARGIWDEYDRADALVALAPHLPERLLPQALDCARGISDEEHRVNALVALAPHLPDVLPEALDCARGIWDEYDRADALVDLAPHLPDVLPEALDCARGLSDEEHRVNALVALAPHLPERLLPQALDCARGLSDEEHRARVLVALAPHLPDVLPKALDCARGLSDEEHRARALVALAPHLSDVLPEALDCARGLSDQWSRANALVALVPHLPDVLPEALDCARGLSHEYKRALALRALAPHLSDLLPEALDCARGLSHEYSRALALVALVPHLPDVLPEALDCARGLSDQWSRANALVALAPHLPERLLPQALDCAKGISHEYYRADALVTLVPHLPDVLPEALDCARGISHEYYRANALVALAPHLPDVLPEALDCARGISDQWSRARALKALAPHLPNVLLPQALDCPRAIGDESKRAEVLQELIKSLTPSSVDFDLWQQILDSLASLTRPNFLEALPELAPLIIELGGIEALRETVAAVDDVSRWWK
;
A
#
# COMPACT_ATOMS: atom_id res chain seq x y z
N MET A 1 -17.09 19.47 10.85
CA MET A 1 -16.64 19.04 12.17
C MET A 1 -16.54 20.23 13.12
N SER A 2 -17.15 20.14 14.28
CA SER A 2 -17.09 21.12 15.35
C SER A 2 -15.84 20.93 16.23
N ASP A 3 -15.45 21.98 16.95
CA ASP A 3 -14.34 21.95 17.91
C ASP A 3 -14.50 20.90 19.03
N GLU A 4 -15.74 20.47 19.30
CA GLU A 4 -16.05 19.42 20.27
C GLU A 4 -15.81 18.01 19.70
N GLU A 5 -16.00 17.81 18.39
CA GLU A 5 -15.75 16.53 17.71
C GLU A 5 -14.25 16.23 17.62
N TYR A 6 -13.42 17.22 17.25
CA TYR A 6 -11.96 17.05 17.27
C TYR A 6 -11.40 16.79 18.67
N ARG A 7 -12.02 17.36 19.72
CA ARG A 7 -11.68 17.03 21.11
C ARG A 7 -11.99 15.57 21.40
N ALA A 8 -13.20 15.13 21.08
CA ALA A 8 -13.62 13.76 21.31
C ALA A 8 -12.68 12.76 20.62
N LEU A 9 -12.30 13.03 19.37
CA LEU A 9 -11.35 12.21 18.62
C LEU A 9 -9.95 12.20 19.24
N ALA A 10 -9.44 13.33 19.72
CA ALA A 10 -8.14 13.37 20.40
C ALA A 10 -8.13 12.60 21.72
N LEU A 11 -9.21 12.69 22.51
CA LEU A 11 -9.36 11.92 23.74
C LEU A 11 -9.46 10.42 23.46
N VAL A 12 -10.21 10.04 22.42
CA VAL A 12 -10.30 8.67 21.93
C VAL A 12 -8.94 8.13 21.53
N ALA A 13 -8.15 8.91 20.78
CA ALA A 13 -6.81 8.53 20.34
C ALA A 13 -5.79 8.47 21.48
N LEU A 14 -5.98 9.22 22.57
CA LEU A 14 -5.14 9.19 23.77
C LEU A 14 -5.52 8.06 24.75
N ALA A 15 -6.76 7.59 24.70
CA ALA A 15 -7.29 6.61 25.64
C ALA A 15 -6.52 5.27 25.72
N PRO A 16 -5.91 4.73 24.62
CA PRO A 16 -5.06 3.55 24.69
C PRO A 16 -3.87 3.69 25.66
N HIS A 17 -3.41 4.92 25.90
CA HIS A 17 -2.30 5.21 26.82
C HIS A 17 -2.78 5.48 28.27
N LEU A 18 -4.08 5.69 28.48
CA LEU A 18 -4.67 6.07 29.76
C LEU A 18 -5.93 5.24 30.05
N PRO A 19 -5.80 4.04 30.65
CA PRO A 19 -6.94 3.19 30.98
C PRO A 19 -7.98 3.87 31.90
N ASP A 20 -7.53 4.83 32.71
CA ASP A 20 -8.38 5.61 33.61
C ASP A 20 -9.25 6.63 32.86
N VAL A 21 -8.85 7.07 31.65
CA VAL A 21 -9.54 8.07 30.81
C VAL A 21 -10.49 7.44 29.80
N LEU A 22 -10.47 6.11 29.64
CA LEU A 22 -11.41 5.38 28.80
C LEU A 22 -12.90 5.70 29.09
N PRO A 23 -13.35 5.86 30.36
CA PRO A 23 -14.72 6.29 30.64
C PRO A 23 -15.04 7.66 30.02
N GLU A 24 -14.17 8.65 30.20
CA GLU A 24 -14.34 10.00 29.69
C GLU A 24 -14.23 10.08 28.16
N ALA A 25 -13.31 9.31 27.56
CA ALA A 25 -13.18 9.18 26.12
C ALA A 25 -14.45 8.56 25.50
N LEU A 26 -15.03 7.55 26.17
CA LEU A 26 -16.28 6.95 25.75
C LEU A 26 -17.48 7.89 25.89
N ASP A 27 -17.53 8.67 26.97
CA ASP A 27 -18.52 9.75 27.14
C ASP A 27 -18.39 10.82 26.05
N CYS A 28 -17.16 11.12 25.62
CA CYS A 28 -16.91 12.04 24.52
C CYS A 28 -17.33 11.45 23.18
N ALA A 29 -17.00 10.19 22.89
CA ALA A 29 -17.46 9.49 21.69
C ALA A 29 -18.99 9.53 21.60
N ARG A 30 -19.68 9.30 22.72
CA ARG A 30 -21.15 9.43 22.80
C ARG A 30 -21.68 10.82 22.47
N GLY A 31 -20.90 11.85 22.76
CA GLY A 31 -21.24 13.25 22.49
C GLY A 31 -20.98 13.72 21.04
N ILE A 32 -20.33 12.90 20.21
CA ILE A 32 -20.09 13.21 18.80
C ILE A 32 -21.43 13.28 18.07
N TRP A 33 -21.66 14.39 17.36
CA TRP A 33 -22.91 14.64 16.65
C TRP A 33 -22.94 13.87 15.32
N ASP A 34 -21.86 13.93 14.56
CA ASP A 34 -21.71 13.16 13.34
C ASP A 34 -21.67 11.65 13.63
N GLU A 35 -22.61 10.92 13.03
CA GLU A 35 -22.80 9.50 13.37
C GLU A 35 -21.67 8.61 12.82
N TYR A 36 -21.04 9.02 11.73
CA TYR A 36 -19.87 8.37 11.16
C TYR A 36 -18.66 8.54 12.09
N ASP A 37 -18.34 9.79 12.48
CA ASP A 37 -17.24 10.07 13.42
C ASP A 37 -17.45 9.37 14.77
N ARG A 38 -18.71 9.24 15.20
CA ARG A 38 -19.07 8.51 16.42
C ARG A 38 -18.83 7.01 16.31
N ALA A 39 -19.17 6.40 15.16
CA ALA A 39 -18.87 5.00 14.89
C ALA A 39 -17.36 4.75 14.85
N ASP A 40 -16.61 5.59 14.12
CA ASP A 40 -15.15 5.51 14.04
C ASP A 40 -14.49 5.66 15.42
N ALA A 41 -14.98 6.57 16.27
CA ALA A 41 -14.51 6.69 17.64
C ALA A 41 -14.74 5.41 18.46
N LEU A 42 -15.89 4.75 18.31
CA LEU A 42 -16.16 3.48 18.98
C LEU A 42 -15.29 2.34 18.45
N VAL A 43 -15.05 2.28 17.13
CA VAL A 43 -14.15 1.32 16.51
C VAL A 43 -12.74 1.46 17.09
N ALA A 44 -12.25 2.70 17.23
CA ALA A 44 -10.93 2.98 17.81
C ALA A 44 -10.83 2.62 19.30
N LEU A 45 -11.89 2.83 20.08
CA LEU A 45 -11.90 2.51 21.51
C LEU A 45 -12.04 1.00 21.78
N ALA A 46 -12.78 0.27 20.94
CA ALA A 46 -13.22 -1.10 21.23
C ALA A 46 -12.10 -2.07 21.71
N PRO A 47 -10.90 -2.11 21.07
CA PRO A 47 -9.82 -3.00 21.49
C PRO A 47 -9.26 -2.73 22.90
N HIS A 48 -9.52 -1.54 23.45
CA HIS A 48 -8.93 -1.05 24.69
C HIS A 48 -9.93 -1.01 25.86
N LEU A 49 -11.23 -1.22 25.61
CA LEU A 49 -12.26 -1.09 26.62
C LEU A 49 -12.21 -2.22 27.65
N PRO A 50 -12.10 -1.93 28.97
CA PRO A 50 -12.28 -2.93 30.00
C PRO A 50 -13.75 -3.39 30.05
N GLU A 51 -13.98 -4.62 30.54
CA GLU A 51 -15.32 -5.23 30.63
C GLU A 51 -16.39 -4.32 31.27
N ARG A 52 -15.99 -3.48 32.24
CA ARG A 52 -16.87 -2.54 32.93
C ARG A 52 -17.45 -1.42 32.04
N LEU A 53 -16.78 -1.08 30.93
CA LEU A 53 -17.19 -0.01 30.00
C LEU A 53 -17.87 -0.53 28.74
N LEU A 54 -17.75 -1.83 28.44
CA LEU A 54 -18.39 -2.45 27.29
C LEU A 54 -19.92 -2.20 27.21
N PRO A 55 -20.70 -2.21 28.33
CA PRO A 55 -22.13 -1.87 28.26
C PRO A 55 -22.40 -0.43 27.82
N GLN A 56 -21.55 0.52 28.23
CA GLN A 56 -21.70 1.92 27.84
C GLN A 56 -21.35 2.13 26.36
N ALA A 57 -20.36 1.38 25.85
CA ALA A 57 -19.98 1.42 24.43
C ALA A 57 -21.06 0.79 23.55
N LEU A 58 -21.68 -0.29 24.02
CA LEU A 58 -22.85 -0.86 23.39
C LEU A 58 -24.03 0.12 23.37
N ASP A 59 -24.32 0.82 24.47
CA ASP A 59 -25.35 1.86 24.51
C ASP A 59 -25.04 3.03 23.55
N CYS A 60 -23.76 3.38 23.39
CA CYS A 60 -23.31 4.38 22.44
C CYS A 60 -23.54 3.91 20.98
N ALA A 61 -23.14 2.68 20.65
CA ALA A 61 -23.38 2.08 19.34
C ALA A 61 -24.88 2.01 19.02
N ARG A 62 -25.72 1.62 20.00
CA ARG A 62 -27.18 1.62 19.88
C ARG A 62 -27.79 3.01 19.67
N GLY A 63 -27.09 4.06 20.09
CA GLY A 63 -27.49 5.45 19.87
C GLY A 63 -27.27 5.92 18.44
N ILE A 64 -26.59 5.14 17.59
CA ILE A 64 -26.39 5.44 16.18
C ILE A 64 -27.68 5.12 15.40
N SER A 65 -28.20 6.13 14.70
CA SER A 65 -29.46 6.02 13.97
C SER A 65 -29.24 5.34 12.62
N ASP A 66 -28.18 5.74 11.92
CA ASP A 66 -27.74 5.15 10.67
C ASP A 66 -27.31 3.68 10.87
N GLU A 67 -27.88 2.78 10.09
CA GLU A 67 -27.72 1.35 10.30
C GLU A 67 -26.33 0.86 9.85
N GLU A 68 -25.74 1.47 8.83
CA GLU A 68 -24.39 1.15 8.36
C GLU A 68 -23.37 1.49 9.45
N HIS A 69 -23.38 2.73 9.93
CA HIS A 69 -22.48 3.19 10.98
C HIS A 69 -22.70 2.43 12.31
N ARG A 70 -23.95 2.04 12.60
CA ARG A 70 -24.27 1.22 13.78
C ARG A 70 -23.68 -0.18 13.65
N VAL A 71 -23.79 -0.83 12.50
CA VAL A 71 -23.17 -2.16 12.28
C VAL A 71 -21.66 -2.08 12.49
N ASN A 72 -21.00 -1.08 11.91
CA ASN A 72 -19.54 -0.92 12.03
C ASN A 72 -19.09 -0.84 13.49
N ALA A 73 -19.80 -0.04 14.30
CA ALA A 73 -19.54 0.06 15.74
C ALA A 73 -19.80 -1.26 16.48
N LEU A 74 -20.88 -1.98 16.16
CA LEU A 74 -21.23 -3.25 16.80
C LEU A 74 -20.26 -4.38 16.41
N VAL A 75 -19.81 -4.44 15.16
CA VAL A 75 -18.78 -5.38 14.67
C VAL A 75 -17.49 -5.18 15.44
N ALA A 76 -17.04 -3.94 15.62
CA ALA A 76 -15.81 -3.65 16.37
C ALA A 76 -15.89 -4.06 17.85
N LEU A 77 -17.08 -4.04 18.46
CA LEU A 77 -17.30 -4.49 19.83
C LEU A 77 -17.42 -6.03 19.95
N ALA A 78 -17.74 -6.74 18.88
CA ALA A 78 -18.01 -8.18 18.90
C ALA A 78 -16.88 -9.07 19.46
N PRO A 79 -15.58 -8.79 19.24
CA PRO A 79 -14.49 -9.54 19.88
C PRO A 79 -14.54 -9.54 21.41
N HIS A 80 -15.14 -8.51 22.01
CA HIS A 80 -15.23 -8.33 23.47
C HIS A 80 -16.65 -8.55 24.00
N LEU A 81 -17.67 -8.42 23.15
CA LEU A 81 -19.08 -8.66 23.45
C LEU A 81 -19.75 -9.52 22.37
N PRO A 82 -19.50 -10.85 22.31
CA PRO A 82 -20.10 -11.70 21.28
C PRO A 82 -21.63 -11.67 21.25
N ASP A 83 -22.28 -11.36 22.37
CA ASP A 83 -23.74 -11.26 22.49
C ASP A 83 -24.36 -10.12 21.66
N VAL A 84 -23.56 -9.18 21.11
CA VAL A 84 -24.03 -8.10 20.23
C VAL A 84 -24.16 -8.54 18.78
N LEU A 85 -23.60 -9.70 18.41
CA LEU A 85 -23.61 -10.21 17.04
C LEU A 85 -25.01 -10.40 16.43
N PRO A 86 -26.02 -10.92 17.17
CA PRO A 86 -27.39 -10.98 16.66
C PRO A 86 -27.97 -9.59 16.36
N GLU A 87 -27.67 -8.60 17.20
CA GLU A 87 -28.11 -7.22 17.01
C GLU A 87 -27.41 -6.57 15.81
N ALA A 88 -26.10 -6.79 15.66
CA ALA A 88 -25.34 -6.32 14.50
C ALA A 88 -25.89 -6.93 13.20
N LEU A 89 -26.22 -8.22 13.20
CA LEU A 89 -26.87 -8.88 12.07
C LEU A 89 -28.26 -8.31 11.77
N ASP A 90 -29.07 -8.02 12.79
CA ASP A 90 -30.38 -7.39 12.61
C ASP A 90 -30.25 -5.97 12.04
N CYS A 91 -29.21 -5.22 12.43
CA CYS A 91 -28.91 -3.91 11.85
C CYS A 91 -28.48 -4.04 10.39
N ALA A 92 -27.58 -4.97 10.07
CA ALA A 92 -27.16 -5.22 8.69
C ALA A 92 -28.35 -5.58 7.80
N ARG A 93 -29.29 -6.40 8.30
CA ARG A 93 -30.55 -6.73 7.61
C ARG A 93 -31.47 -5.53 7.39
N GLY A 94 -31.42 -4.54 8.27
CA GLY A 94 -32.20 -3.31 8.18
C GLY A 94 -31.76 -2.40 7.05
N ILE A 95 -30.46 -2.43 6.71
CA ILE A 95 -29.84 -1.51 5.74
C ILE A 95 -30.62 -1.56 4.41
N TRP A 96 -31.12 -0.39 4.03
CA TRP A 96 -31.95 -0.21 2.84
C TRP A 96 -31.15 -0.40 1.56
N ASP A 97 -29.96 0.19 1.50
CA ASP A 97 -29.06 0.04 0.35
C ASP A 97 -28.48 -1.38 0.31
N GLU A 98 -28.64 -2.06 -0.82
CA GLU A 98 -28.25 -3.45 -0.94
C GLU A 98 -26.73 -3.65 -0.96
N TYR A 99 -25.97 -2.62 -1.35
CA TYR A 99 -24.51 -2.66 -1.39
C TYR A 99 -23.96 -2.51 0.02
N ASP A 100 -24.41 -1.47 0.74
CA ASP A 100 -24.02 -1.24 2.13
C ASP A 100 -24.45 -2.43 3.03
N ARG A 101 -25.62 -3.02 2.73
CA ARG A 101 -26.06 -4.27 3.38
C ARG A 101 -25.12 -5.44 3.11
N ALA A 102 -24.68 -5.64 1.87
CA ALA A 102 -23.77 -6.72 1.53
C ALA A 102 -22.41 -6.53 2.21
N ASP A 103 -21.90 -5.30 2.25
CA ASP A 103 -20.64 -4.94 2.90
C ASP A 103 -20.71 -5.17 4.42
N ALA A 104 -21.76 -4.68 5.08
CA ALA A 104 -22.03 -4.94 6.49
C ALA A 104 -22.10 -6.44 6.85
N LEU A 105 -22.68 -7.27 5.97
CA LEU A 105 -22.72 -8.73 6.16
C LEU A 105 -21.34 -9.39 5.92
N VAL A 106 -20.50 -8.83 5.05
CA VAL A 106 -19.10 -9.26 4.87
C VAL A 106 -18.30 -8.98 6.14
N ASP A 107 -18.45 -7.79 6.73
CA ASP A 107 -17.77 -7.41 7.96
C ASP A 107 -18.18 -8.26 9.17
N LEU A 108 -19.40 -8.77 9.17
CA LEU A 108 -19.87 -9.73 10.17
C LEU A 108 -19.34 -11.16 9.96
N ALA A 109 -18.87 -11.52 8.77
CA ALA A 109 -18.50 -12.89 8.44
C ALA A 109 -17.37 -13.49 9.30
N PRO A 110 -16.32 -12.75 9.71
CA PRO A 110 -15.30 -13.26 10.64
C PRO A 110 -15.87 -13.71 11.98
N HIS A 111 -17.02 -13.17 12.39
CA HIS A 111 -17.68 -13.46 13.67
C HIS A 111 -18.90 -14.38 13.54
N LEU A 112 -19.60 -14.32 12.41
CA LEU A 112 -20.78 -15.12 12.09
C LEU A 112 -20.68 -15.73 10.68
N PRO A 113 -19.86 -16.77 10.44
CA PRO A 113 -19.71 -17.36 9.11
C PRO A 113 -21.02 -17.86 8.47
N ASP A 114 -22.03 -18.13 9.28
CA ASP A 114 -23.36 -18.54 8.83
C ASP A 114 -24.15 -17.43 8.11
N VAL A 115 -23.71 -16.17 8.15
CA VAL A 115 -24.33 -15.03 7.42
C VAL A 115 -23.82 -14.90 5.99
N LEU A 116 -22.71 -15.56 5.63
CA LEU A 116 -22.16 -15.52 4.28
C LEU A 116 -23.11 -15.95 3.15
N PRO A 117 -24.01 -16.95 3.32
CA PRO A 117 -25.05 -17.24 2.34
C PRO A 117 -25.99 -16.04 2.12
N GLU A 118 -26.38 -15.35 3.19
CA GLU A 118 -27.24 -14.17 3.13
C GLU A 118 -26.52 -12.99 2.47
N ALA A 119 -25.24 -12.78 2.81
CA ALA A 119 -24.40 -11.77 2.17
C ALA A 119 -24.26 -12.02 0.66
N LEU A 120 -24.08 -13.28 0.25
CA LEU A 120 -24.00 -13.67 -1.15
C LEU A 120 -25.34 -13.51 -1.87
N ASP A 121 -26.46 -13.81 -1.21
CA ASP A 121 -27.80 -13.59 -1.76
C ASP A 121 -28.10 -12.08 -1.94
N CYS A 122 -27.68 -11.23 -0.99
CA CYS A 122 -27.72 -9.77 -1.12
C CYS A 122 -26.88 -9.29 -2.30
N ALA A 123 -25.62 -9.72 -2.37
CA ALA A 123 -24.72 -9.38 -3.48
C ALA A 123 -25.34 -9.77 -4.82
N ARG A 124 -25.92 -10.98 -4.92
CA ARG A 124 -26.62 -11.45 -6.12
C ARG A 124 -27.84 -10.60 -6.49
N GLY A 125 -28.57 -10.08 -5.51
CA GLY A 125 -29.79 -9.28 -5.67
C GLY A 125 -29.55 -7.89 -6.26
N LEU A 126 -28.35 -7.34 -6.07
CA LEU A 126 -27.97 -5.98 -6.48
C LEU A 126 -28.32 -5.69 -7.94
N SER A 127 -29.12 -4.66 -8.19
CA SER A 127 -29.50 -4.29 -9.57
C SER A 127 -28.36 -3.68 -10.37
N ASP A 128 -27.48 -2.93 -9.71
CA ASP A 128 -26.31 -2.33 -10.32
C ASP A 128 -25.18 -3.38 -10.45
N GLU A 129 -24.62 -3.53 -11.66
CA GLU A 129 -23.63 -4.57 -11.92
C GLU A 129 -22.27 -4.25 -11.29
N GLU A 130 -21.89 -2.97 -11.19
CA GLU A 130 -20.64 -2.55 -10.57
C GLU A 130 -20.69 -2.79 -9.05
N HIS A 131 -21.80 -2.42 -8.40
CA HIS A 131 -22.01 -2.75 -6.98
C HIS A 131 -22.02 -4.26 -6.75
N ARG A 132 -22.67 -5.03 -7.64
CA ARG A 132 -22.68 -6.50 -7.58
C ARG A 132 -21.26 -7.07 -7.66
N VAL A 133 -20.43 -6.54 -8.55
CA VAL A 133 -19.02 -6.94 -8.68
C VAL A 133 -18.23 -6.60 -7.43
N ASN A 134 -18.37 -5.38 -6.91
CA ASN A 134 -17.66 -4.94 -5.70
C ASN A 134 -18.02 -5.83 -4.49
N ALA A 135 -19.31 -6.13 -4.28
CA ALA A 135 -19.76 -7.02 -3.22
C ALA A 135 -19.22 -8.46 -3.39
N LEU A 136 -19.24 -9.02 -4.61
CA LEU A 136 -18.68 -10.36 -4.88
C LEU A 136 -17.16 -10.42 -4.66
N VAL A 137 -16.43 -9.35 -5.00
CA VAL A 137 -14.99 -9.23 -4.76
C VAL A 137 -14.69 -9.15 -3.27
N ALA A 138 -15.47 -8.39 -2.50
CA ALA A 138 -15.35 -8.31 -1.04
C ALA A 138 -15.66 -9.65 -0.35
N LEU A 139 -16.65 -10.41 -0.85
CA LEU A 139 -17.00 -11.72 -0.32
C LEU A 139 -15.92 -12.79 -0.59
N ALA A 140 -15.20 -12.71 -1.71
CA ALA A 140 -14.33 -13.77 -2.21
C ALA A 140 -13.37 -14.38 -1.15
N PRO A 141 -12.68 -13.59 -0.31
CA PRO A 141 -11.76 -14.13 0.70
C PRO A 141 -12.43 -14.89 1.85
N HIS A 142 -13.74 -14.68 2.04
CA HIS A 142 -14.49 -15.21 3.19
C HIS A 142 -15.39 -16.39 2.83
N LEU A 143 -15.67 -16.61 1.54
CA LEU A 143 -16.63 -17.63 1.11
C LEU A 143 -16.14 -19.05 1.42
N PRO A 144 -16.91 -19.85 2.19
CA PRO A 144 -16.63 -21.27 2.34
C PRO A 144 -16.84 -22.02 1.03
N GLU A 145 -16.16 -23.16 0.87
CA GLU A 145 -16.18 -23.98 -0.36
C GLU A 145 -17.59 -24.27 -0.89
N ARG A 146 -18.56 -24.48 0.03
CA ARG A 146 -19.97 -24.72 -0.31
C ARG A 146 -20.67 -23.58 -1.06
N LEU A 147 -20.20 -22.33 -0.92
CA LEU A 147 -20.78 -21.14 -1.55
C LEU A 147 -20.04 -20.70 -2.82
N LEU A 148 -18.79 -21.12 -3.02
CA LEU A 148 -18.01 -20.79 -4.23
C LEU A 148 -18.73 -21.13 -5.55
N PRO A 149 -19.44 -22.27 -5.70
CA PRO A 149 -20.23 -22.52 -6.90
C PRO A 149 -21.27 -21.43 -7.18
N GLN A 150 -21.92 -20.90 -6.15
CA GLN A 150 -22.95 -19.88 -6.28
C GLN A 150 -22.33 -18.53 -6.66
N ALA A 151 -21.19 -18.18 -6.06
CA ALA A 151 -20.44 -16.99 -6.45
C ALA A 151 -19.93 -17.05 -7.90
N LEU A 152 -19.48 -18.22 -8.36
CA LEU A 152 -19.13 -18.45 -9.77
C LEU A 152 -20.34 -18.34 -10.70
N ASP A 153 -21.50 -18.85 -10.29
CA ASP A 153 -22.74 -18.71 -11.07
C ASP A 153 -23.17 -17.23 -11.16
N CYS A 154 -23.01 -16.46 -10.08
CA CYS A 154 -23.20 -15.01 -10.07
C CYS A 154 -22.23 -14.30 -11.02
N ALA A 155 -20.93 -14.64 -10.94
CA ALA A 155 -19.92 -14.12 -11.85
C ALA A 155 -20.30 -14.40 -13.31
N ARG A 156 -20.66 -15.64 -13.64
CA ARG A 156 -21.08 -16.04 -14.99
C ARG A 156 -22.32 -15.28 -15.50
N GLY A 157 -23.19 -14.85 -14.60
CA GLY A 157 -24.40 -14.09 -14.92
C GLY A 157 -24.18 -12.61 -15.21
N LEU A 158 -22.97 -12.06 -15.00
CA LEU A 158 -22.66 -10.67 -15.31
C LEU A 158 -22.61 -10.45 -16.83
N SER A 159 -23.14 -9.32 -17.29
CA SER A 159 -23.22 -9.02 -18.71
C SER A 159 -21.88 -8.56 -19.29
N ASP A 160 -21.16 -7.73 -18.55
CA ASP A 160 -19.86 -7.22 -18.96
C ASP A 160 -18.73 -8.25 -18.75
N GLU A 161 -17.87 -8.43 -19.75
CA GLU A 161 -16.80 -9.44 -19.71
C GLU A 161 -15.65 -9.03 -18.78
N GLU A 162 -15.38 -7.74 -18.65
CA GLU A 162 -14.37 -7.21 -17.75
C GLU A 162 -14.78 -7.46 -16.29
N HIS A 163 -16.04 -7.19 -15.96
CA HIS A 163 -16.65 -7.52 -14.67
C HIS A 163 -16.59 -9.01 -14.36
N ARG A 164 -16.96 -9.87 -15.33
CA ARG A 164 -16.82 -11.34 -15.20
C ARG A 164 -15.39 -11.74 -14.86
N ALA A 165 -14.42 -11.23 -15.62
CA ALA A 165 -13.01 -11.52 -15.38
C ALA A 165 -12.52 -10.99 -14.03
N ARG A 166 -12.96 -9.80 -13.60
CA ARG A 166 -12.59 -9.20 -12.31
C ARG A 166 -13.05 -10.06 -11.14
N VAL A 167 -14.30 -10.55 -11.15
CA VAL A 167 -14.79 -11.46 -10.10
C VAL A 167 -14.07 -12.80 -10.14
N LEU A 168 -13.81 -13.37 -11.32
CA LEU A 168 -13.05 -14.62 -11.44
C LEU A 168 -11.63 -14.50 -10.88
N VAL A 169 -10.95 -13.38 -11.13
CA VAL A 169 -9.62 -13.10 -10.56
C VAL A 169 -9.67 -13.02 -9.04
N ALA A 170 -10.69 -12.35 -8.48
CA ALA A 170 -10.84 -12.24 -7.03
C ALA A 170 -11.15 -13.59 -6.35
N LEU A 171 -11.96 -14.43 -7.00
CA LEU A 171 -12.28 -15.76 -6.49
C LEU A 171 -11.10 -16.72 -6.58
N ALA A 172 -10.23 -16.61 -7.60
CA ALA A 172 -9.20 -17.59 -7.94
C ALA A 172 -8.37 -18.14 -6.75
N PRO A 173 -7.87 -17.31 -5.80
CA PRO A 173 -7.11 -17.79 -4.65
C PRO A 173 -7.85 -18.77 -3.73
N HIS A 174 -9.18 -18.83 -3.84
CA HIS A 174 -10.08 -19.53 -2.93
C HIS A 174 -10.80 -20.73 -3.56
N LEU A 175 -10.43 -21.20 -4.76
CA LEU A 175 -11.20 -22.18 -5.56
C LEU A 175 -10.64 -23.63 -5.62
N PRO A 176 -10.22 -24.32 -4.54
CA PRO A 176 -9.58 -25.63 -4.68
C PRO A 176 -10.49 -26.70 -5.33
N ASP A 177 -11.80 -26.72 -5.05
CA ASP A 177 -12.69 -27.81 -5.48
C ASP A 177 -13.62 -27.47 -6.66
N VAL A 178 -13.60 -26.23 -7.16
CA VAL A 178 -14.52 -25.74 -8.22
C VAL A 178 -13.79 -25.26 -9.49
N LEU A 179 -12.54 -25.69 -9.65
CA LEU A 179 -11.66 -25.33 -10.76
C LEU A 179 -12.26 -25.57 -12.16
N PRO A 180 -12.98 -26.68 -12.44
CA PRO A 180 -13.58 -26.88 -13.76
C PRO A 180 -14.61 -25.80 -14.11
N LYS A 181 -15.44 -25.40 -13.13
CA LYS A 181 -16.44 -24.35 -13.33
C LYS A 181 -15.78 -22.98 -13.52
N ALA A 182 -14.74 -22.68 -12.75
CA ALA A 182 -13.99 -21.44 -12.87
C ALA A 182 -13.31 -21.33 -14.24
N LEU A 183 -12.70 -22.43 -14.70
CA LEU A 183 -12.08 -22.52 -16.02
C LEU A 183 -13.13 -22.41 -17.14
N ASP A 184 -14.30 -23.01 -16.99
CA ASP A 184 -15.41 -22.85 -17.94
C ASP A 184 -15.92 -21.40 -18.00
N CYS A 185 -15.95 -20.70 -16.87
CA CYS A 185 -16.27 -19.27 -16.84
C CYS A 185 -15.21 -18.45 -17.58
N ALA A 186 -13.92 -18.75 -17.35
CA ALA A 186 -12.82 -18.10 -18.07
C ALA A 186 -12.92 -18.36 -19.58
N ARG A 187 -13.15 -19.61 -20.00
CA ARG A 187 -13.37 -19.99 -21.41
C ARG A 187 -14.53 -19.27 -22.07
N GLY A 188 -15.58 -18.94 -21.30
CA GLY A 188 -16.76 -18.22 -21.76
C GLY A 188 -16.56 -16.72 -21.98
N LEU A 189 -15.41 -16.15 -21.62
CA LEU A 189 -15.05 -14.76 -21.92
C LEU A 189 -14.67 -14.66 -23.39
N SER A 190 -15.35 -13.83 -24.18
CA SER A 190 -15.10 -13.70 -25.62
C SER A 190 -13.81 -12.93 -25.92
N ASP A 191 -13.53 -11.90 -25.13
CA ASP A 191 -12.33 -11.10 -25.18
C ASP A 191 -11.12 -11.88 -24.67
N GLU A 192 -10.10 -11.99 -25.53
CA GLU A 192 -8.94 -12.82 -25.27
C GLU A 192 -8.02 -12.26 -24.18
N GLU A 193 -8.00 -10.94 -23.96
CA GLU A 193 -7.22 -10.30 -22.90
C GLU A 193 -7.84 -10.63 -21.54
N HIS A 194 -9.16 -10.48 -21.41
CA HIS A 194 -9.90 -10.87 -20.20
C HIS A 194 -9.79 -12.37 -19.94
N ARG A 195 -9.89 -13.21 -20.98
CA ARG A 195 -9.72 -14.65 -20.89
C ARG A 195 -8.31 -15.02 -20.38
N ALA A 196 -7.27 -14.42 -20.95
CA ALA A 196 -5.90 -14.64 -20.49
C ALA A 196 -5.70 -14.16 -19.05
N ARG A 197 -6.24 -13.00 -18.66
CA ARG A 197 -6.18 -12.48 -17.29
C ARG A 197 -6.81 -13.47 -16.28
N ALA A 198 -7.97 -14.04 -16.61
CA ALA A 198 -8.60 -15.06 -15.78
C ALA A 198 -7.76 -16.34 -15.70
N LEU A 199 -7.20 -16.82 -16.83
CA LEU A 199 -6.31 -17.98 -16.84
C LEU A 199 -5.05 -17.78 -15.98
N VAL A 200 -4.43 -16.61 -16.06
CA VAL A 200 -3.24 -16.26 -15.26
C VAL A 200 -3.56 -16.31 -13.77
N ALA A 201 -4.69 -15.76 -13.35
CA ALA A 201 -5.11 -15.78 -11.94
C ALA A 201 -5.45 -17.20 -11.45
N LEU A 202 -6.03 -18.03 -12.32
CA LEU A 202 -6.37 -19.42 -11.98
C LEU A 202 -5.15 -20.35 -11.97
N ALA A 203 -4.10 -20.05 -12.75
CA ALA A 203 -2.93 -20.93 -12.94
C ALA A 203 -2.35 -21.56 -11.66
N PRO A 204 -2.19 -20.83 -10.53
CA PRO A 204 -1.67 -21.40 -9.29
C PRO A 204 -2.54 -22.49 -8.66
N HIS A 205 -3.81 -22.57 -9.05
CA HIS A 205 -4.82 -23.42 -8.42
C HIS A 205 -5.30 -24.56 -9.32
N LEU A 206 -4.95 -24.59 -10.62
CA LEU A 206 -5.58 -25.47 -11.63
C LEU A 206 -5.10 -26.94 -11.63
N SER A 207 -4.68 -27.53 -10.50
CA SER A 207 -3.96 -28.81 -10.43
C SER A 207 -4.56 -29.95 -11.28
N ASP A 208 -5.88 -30.15 -11.24
CA ASP A 208 -6.55 -31.27 -11.90
C ASP A 208 -7.10 -30.94 -13.31
N VAL A 209 -6.98 -29.67 -13.73
CA VAL A 209 -7.52 -29.15 -15.01
C VAL A 209 -6.45 -28.38 -15.81
N LEU A 210 -5.17 -28.65 -15.54
CA LEU A 210 -4.06 -28.07 -16.28
C LEU A 210 -4.11 -28.38 -17.79
N PRO A 211 -4.46 -29.59 -18.26
CA PRO A 211 -4.61 -29.86 -19.70
C PRO A 211 -5.67 -28.98 -20.35
N GLU A 212 -6.82 -28.83 -19.70
CA GLU A 212 -7.92 -27.99 -20.12
C GLU A 212 -7.54 -26.50 -20.18
N ALA A 213 -6.76 -26.04 -19.21
CA ALA A 213 -6.26 -24.67 -19.14
C ALA A 213 -5.20 -24.40 -20.21
N LEU A 214 -4.33 -25.37 -20.47
CA LEU A 214 -3.35 -25.33 -21.55
C LEU A 214 -4.03 -25.27 -22.92
N ASP A 215 -5.06 -26.07 -23.16
CA ASP A 215 -5.85 -26.01 -24.40
C ASP A 215 -6.53 -24.64 -24.55
N CYS A 216 -7.04 -24.08 -23.45
CA CYS A 216 -7.60 -22.74 -23.45
C CYS A 216 -6.54 -21.67 -23.79
N ALA A 217 -5.34 -21.77 -23.21
CA ALA A 217 -4.23 -20.87 -23.51
C ALA A 217 -3.77 -20.98 -24.97
N ARG A 218 -3.65 -22.21 -25.51
CA ARG A 218 -3.30 -22.47 -26.92
C ARG A 218 -4.34 -21.93 -27.90
N GLY A 219 -5.61 -21.94 -27.51
CA GLY A 219 -6.72 -21.40 -28.31
C GLY A 219 -6.75 -19.88 -28.43
N LEU A 220 -5.90 -19.14 -27.71
CA LEU A 220 -5.79 -17.68 -27.80
C LEU A 220 -5.07 -17.29 -29.11
N SER A 221 -5.70 -16.41 -29.89
CA SER A 221 -5.19 -15.95 -31.18
C SER A 221 -4.21 -14.79 -31.03
N ASP A 222 -4.47 -13.89 -30.08
CA ASP A 222 -3.59 -12.80 -29.69
C ASP A 222 -2.32 -13.37 -29.08
N GLN A 223 -1.19 -13.02 -29.70
CA GLN A 223 0.11 -13.58 -29.34
C GLN A 223 0.50 -13.25 -27.89
N TRP A 224 0.15 -12.04 -27.43
CA TRP A 224 0.46 -11.60 -26.07
C TRP A 224 -0.37 -12.34 -25.04
N SER A 225 -1.68 -12.41 -25.24
CA SER A 225 -2.62 -13.13 -24.39
C SER A 225 -2.23 -14.59 -24.26
N ARG A 226 -1.88 -15.24 -25.39
CA ARG A 226 -1.36 -16.61 -25.41
C ARG A 226 -0.05 -16.74 -24.63
N ALA A 227 0.94 -15.91 -24.92
CA ALA A 227 2.23 -15.96 -24.24
C ALA A 227 2.05 -15.76 -22.73
N ASN A 228 1.27 -14.77 -22.31
CA ASN A 228 1.02 -14.46 -20.91
C ASN A 228 0.35 -15.63 -20.17
N ALA A 229 -0.67 -16.25 -20.79
CA ALA A 229 -1.33 -17.43 -20.22
C ALA A 229 -0.38 -18.64 -20.11
N LEU A 230 0.41 -18.93 -21.15
CA LEU A 230 1.38 -20.03 -21.13
C LEU A 230 2.47 -19.82 -20.08
N VAL A 231 3.02 -18.60 -19.98
CA VAL A 231 4.01 -18.21 -18.98
C VAL A 231 3.49 -18.45 -17.56
N ALA A 232 2.23 -18.12 -17.28
CA ALA A 232 1.63 -18.35 -15.97
C ALA A 232 1.41 -19.84 -15.65
N LEU A 233 1.27 -20.70 -16.65
CA LEU A 233 1.13 -22.15 -16.46
C LEU A 233 2.48 -22.87 -16.23
N VAL A 234 3.61 -22.29 -16.67
CA VAL A 234 4.95 -22.89 -16.55
C VAL A 234 5.32 -23.38 -15.13
N PRO A 235 5.06 -22.62 -14.04
CA PRO A 235 5.39 -23.09 -12.69
C PRO A 235 4.64 -24.38 -12.28
N HIS A 236 3.51 -24.67 -12.92
CA HIS A 236 2.62 -25.79 -12.60
C HIS A 236 2.67 -26.91 -13.64
N LEU A 237 3.13 -26.59 -14.85
CA LEU A 237 3.28 -27.53 -15.95
C LEU A 237 4.61 -27.28 -16.68
N PRO A 238 5.77 -27.67 -16.11
CA PRO A 238 7.08 -27.35 -16.66
C PRO A 238 7.30 -27.81 -18.10
N ASP A 239 6.59 -28.85 -18.54
CA ASP A 239 6.66 -29.37 -19.91
C ASP A 239 6.21 -28.36 -20.98
N VAL A 240 5.45 -27.30 -20.62
CA VAL A 240 5.10 -26.22 -21.56
C VAL A 240 6.14 -25.12 -21.65
N LEU A 241 7.21 -25.18 -20.85
CA LEU A 241 8.27 -24.16 -20.86
C LEU A 241 8.85 -23.90 -22.27
N PRO A 242 9.18 -24.92 -23.10
CA PRO A 242 9.65 -24.69 -24.47
C PRO A 242 8.62 -23.96 -25.33
N GLU A 243 7.34 -24.33 -25.23
CA GLU A 243 6.24 -23.70 -25.98
C GLU A 243 5.99 -22.25 -25.52
N ALA A 244 6.07 -22.00 -24.22
CA ALA A 244 5.94 -20.66 -23.66
C ALA A 244 7.09 -19.76 -24.11
N LEU A 245 8.33 -20.28 -24.14
CA LEU A 245 9.50 -19.58 -24.66
C LEU A 245 9.37 -19.31 -26.16
N ASP A 246 8.91 -20.28 -26.97
CA ASP A 246 8.67 -20.09 -28.40
C ASP A 246 7.59 -19.03 -28.66
N CYS A 247 6.51 -19.03 -27.87
CA CYS A 247 5.49 -17.97 -27.92
C CYS A 247 6.08 -16.61 -27.56
N ALA A 248 6.89 -16.53 -26.51
CA ALA A 248 7.59 -15.29 -26.14
C ALA A 248 8.48 -14.80 -27.30
N ARG A 249 9.31 -15.67 -27.88
CA ARG A 249 10.17 -15.37 -29.04
C ARG A 249 9.37 -14.85 -30.23
N GLY A 250 8.18 -15.39 -30.48
CA GLY A 250 7.31 -15.03 -31.58
C GLY A 250 6.59 -13.68 -31.43
N LEU A 251 6.59 -13.06 -30.23
CA LEU A 251 5.90 -11.79 -29.99
C LEU A 251 6.46 -10.67 -30.86
N SER A 252 5.61 -10.01 -31.67
CA SER A 252 6.03 -8.90 -32.54
C SER A 252 6.56 -7.69 -31.77
N HIS A 253 6.00 -7.40 -30.59
CA HIS A 253 6.38 -6.26 -29.77
C HIS A 253 7.54 -6.64 -28.84
N GLU A 254 8.73 -6.09 -29.09
CA GLU A 254 9.95 -6.44 -28.36
C GLU A 254 9.87 -6.20 -26.85
N TYR A 255 9.17 -5.16 -26.39
CA TYR A 255 8.95 -4.95 -24.95
C TYR A 255 8.12 -6.07 -24.31
N LYS A 256 7.05 -6.53 -24.99
CA LYS A 256 6.24 -7.67 -24.54
C LYS A 256 7.09 -8.95 -24.54
N ARG A 257 7.94 -9.13 -25.54
CA ARG A 257 8.92 -10.22 -25.58
C ARG A 257 9.85 -10.21 -24.36
N ALA A 258 10.41 -9.05 -24.02
CA ALA A 258 11.26 -8.89 -22.84
C ALA A 258 10.51 -9.18 -21.52
N LEU A 259 9.25 -8.74 -21.40
CA LEU A 259 8.42 -9.05 -20.23
C LEU A 259 8.14 -10.56 -20.09
N ALA A 260 7.84 -11.24 -21.20
CA ALA A 260 7.64 -12.69 -21.20
C ALA A 260 8.93 -13.44 -20.82
N LEU A 261 10.09 -13.04 -21.36
CA LEU A 261 11.38 -13.60 -20.95
C LEU A 261 11.66 -13.37 -19.47
N ARG A 262 11.34 -12.17 -18.95
CA ARG A 262 11.51 -11.86 -17.52
C ARG A 262 10.69 -12.78 -16.63
N ALA A 263 9.44 -13.04 -17.00
CA ALA A 263 8.56 -13.92 -16.24
C ALA A 263 8.98 -15.40 -16.33
N LEU A 264 9.57 -15.82 -17.46
CA LEU A 264 10.10 -17.18 -17.63
C LEU A 264 11.45 -17.41 -16.94
N ALA A 265 12.26 -16.36 -16.71
CA ALA A 265 13.63 -16.45 -16.19
C ALA A 265 13.82 -17.41 -15.00
N PRO A 266 12.95 -17.41 -13.97
CA PRO A 266 13.07 -18.32 -12.83
C PRO A 266 12.97 -19.81 -13.18
N HIS A 267 12.38 -20.15 -14.33
CA HIS A 267 12.08 -21.53 -14.75
C HIS A 267 12.97 -22.02 -15.90
N LEU A 268 13.74 -21.12 -16.51
CA LEU A 268 14.43 -21.36 -17.79
C LEU A 268 15.62 -22.34 -17.73
N SER A 269 15.95 -22.95 -16.58
CA SER A 269 16.98 -23.97 -16.36
C SER A 269 17.76 -24.43 -17.62
N ASP A 270 17.24 -25.39 -18.39
CA ASP A 270 17.92 -25.97 -19.56
C ASP A 270 17.80 -25.12 -20.85
N LEU A 271 16.87 -24.16 -20.88
CA LEU A 271 16.59 -23.25 -22.01
C LEU A 271 17.21 -21.85 -21.84
N LEU A 272 18.11 -21.69 -20.87
CA LEU A 272 18.84 -20.45 -20.62
C LEU A 272 19.62 -19.97 -21.87
N PRO A 273 20.29 -20.83 -22.66
CA PRO A 273 20.93 -20.42 -23.91
C PRO A 273 19.95 -19.83 -24.93
N GLU A 274 18.79 -20.45 -25.12
CA GLU A 274 17.76 -20.01 -26.05
C GLU A 274 17.11 -18.70 -25.61
N ALA A 275 16.90 -18.53 -24.31
CA ALA A 275 16.40 -17.29 -23.73
C ALA A 275 17.43 -16.15 -23.88
N LEU A 276 18.72 -16.45 -23.69
CA LEU A 276 19.81 -15.49 -23.92
C LEU A 276 19.92 -15.09 -25.39
N ASP A 277 19.83 -16.05 -26.32
CA ASP A 277 19.80 -15.77 -27.76
C ASP A 277 18.59 -14.90 -28.13
N CYS A 278 17.43 -15.16 -27.51
CA CYS A 278 16.25 -14.33 -27.67
C CYS A 278 16.47 -12.90 -27.16
N ALA A 279 17.05 -12.75 -25.96
CA ALA A 279 17.37 -11.45 -25.39
C ALA A 279 18.37 -10.67 -26.26
N ARG A 280 19.41 -11.33 -26.76
CA ARG A 280 20.40 -10.76 -27.69
C ARG A 280 19.82 -10.33 -29.02
N GLY A 281 18.81 -11.05 -29.50
CA GLY A 281 18.10 -10.75 -30.74
C GLY A 281 17.17 -9.53 -30.65
N LEU A 282 16.97 -8.93 -29.48
CA LEU A 282 16.18 -7.71 -29.31
C LEU A 282 16.96 -6.49 -29.84
N SER A 283 16.34 -5.76 -30.76
CA SER A 283 16.95 -4.57 -31.38
C SER A 283 16.80 -3.33 -30.51
N HIS A 284 15.66 -3.22 -29.84
CA HIS A 284 15.34 -2.15 -28.90
C HIS A 284 16.17 -2.31 -27.64
N GLU A 285 17.11 -1.38 -27.43
CA GLU A 285 18.11 -1.44 -26.36
C GLU A 285 17.50 -1.64 -24.97
N TYR A 286 16.36 -0.98 -24.67
CA TYR A 286 15.73 -1.10 -23.35
C TYR A 286 15.08 -2.47 -23.16
N SER A 287 14.47 -3.01 -24.21
CA SER A 287 13.88 -4.36 -24.17
C SER A 287 14.99 -5.40 -23.99
N ARG A 288 16.12 -5.22 -24.69
CA ARG A 288 17.31 -6.04 -24.53
C ARG A 288 17.88 -5.96 -23.12
N ALA A 289 18.07 -4.77 -22.58
CA ALA A 289 18.55 -4.58 -21.21
C ALA A 289 17.60 -5.25 -20.21
N LEU A 290 16.29 -5.03 -20.29
CA LEU A 290 15.30 -5.65 -19.41
C LEU A 290 15.35 -7.18 -19.46
N ALA A 291 15.45 -7.77 -20.65
CA ALA A 291 15.54 -9.22 -20.81
C ALA A 291 16.85 -9.78 -20.24
N LEU A 292 18.00 -9.14 -20.54
CA LEU A 292 19.30 -9.59 -20.03
C LEU A 292 19.37 -9.48 -18.50
N VAL A 293 18.88 -8.38 -17.93
CA VAL A 293 18.81 -8.18 -16.47
C VAL A 293 18.01 -9.30 -15.81
N ALA A 294 16.87 -9.70 -16.39
CA ALA A 294 16.07 -10.77 -15.83
C ALA A 294 16.78 -12.13 -15.82
N LEU A 295 17.73 -12.35 -16.74
CA LEU A 295 18.52 -13.58 -16.79
C LEU A 295 19.73 -13.57 -15.84
N VAL A 296 20.16 -12.41 -15.34
CA VAL A 296 21.35 -12.26 -14.48
C VAL A 296 21.35 -13.19 -13.25
N PRO A 297 20.24 -13.37 -12.50
CA PRO A 297 20.23 -14.27 -11.34
C PRO A 297 20.56 -15.74 -11.68
N HIS A 298 20.34 -16.15 -12.94
CA HIS A 298 20.55 -17.52 -13.42
C HIS A 298 21.77 -17.63 -14.36
N LEU A 299 22.23 -16.51 -14.91
CA LEU A 299 23.40 -16.39 -15.79
C LEU A 299 24.24 -15.15 -15.41
N PRO A 300 24.99 -15.15 -14.30
CA PRO A 300 25.78 -13.99 -13.88
C PRO A 300 26.81 -13.51 -14.92
N ASP A 301 27.21 -14.41 -15.83
CA ASP A 301 28.15 -14.10 -16.92
C ASP A 301 27.59 -13.11 -17.94
N VAL A 302 26.26 -12.93 -18.03
CA VAL A 302 25.63 -11.93 -18.94
C VAL A 302 25.59 -10.53 -18.34
N LEU A 303 25.96 -10.36 -17.06
CA LEU A 303 25.87 -9.09 -16.36
C LEU A 303 26.75 -7.97 -16.99
N PRO A 304 27.99 -8.21 -17.45
CA PRO A 304 28.74 -7.21 -18.22
C PRO A 304 28.00 -6.77 -19.49
N GLU A 305 27.39 -7.71 -20.22
CA GLU A 305 26.64 -7.43 -21.45
C GLU A 305 25.35 -6.63 -21.14
N ALA A 306 24.66 -6.97 -20.06
CA ALA A 306 23.50 -6.23 -19.58
C ALA A 306 23.86 -4.80 -19.18
N LEU A 307 25.00 -4.61 -18.51
CA LEU A 307 25.53 -3.29 -18.15
C LEU A 307 25.95 -2.48 -19.38
N ASP A 308 26.60 -3.11 -20.36
CA ASP A 308 26.93 -2.44 -21.63
C ASP A 308 25.68 -2.04 -22.42
N CYS A 309 24.62 -2.87 -22.39
CA CYS A 309 23.32 -2.49 -22.94
C CYS A 309 22.73 -1.29 -22.20
N ALA A 310 22.77 -1.29 -20.86
CA ALA A 310 22.30 -0.16 -20.06
C ALA A 310 23.05 1.13 -20.43
N ARG A 311 24.38 1.07 -20.55
CA ARG A 311 25.24 2.19 -20.96
C ARG A 311 24.92 2.74 -22.36
N GLY A 312 24.52 1.86 -23.27
CA GLY A 312 24.14 2.22 -24.64
C GLY A 312 22.82 2.98 -24.75
N LEU A 313 21.92 2.85 -23.75
CA LEU A 313 20.57 3.40 -23.80
C LEU A 313 20.57 4.91 -24.01
N SER A 314 20.04 5.37 -25.14
CA SER A 314 19.91 6.81 -25.43
C SER A 314 18.92 7.52 -24.48
N ASP A 315 17.83 6.84 -24.13
CA ASP A 315 16.85 7.35 -23.18
C ASP A 315 17.36 7.27 -21.74
N GLN A 316 17.28 8.39 -21.03
CA GLN A 316 17.92 8.57 -19.72
C GLN A 316 17.14 7.89 -18.60
N TRP A 317 15.80 7.85 -18.72
CA TRP A 317 14.94 7.10 -17.81
C TRP A 317 15.20 5.60 -17.96
N SER A 318 15.26 5.10 -19.18
CA SER A 318 15.57 3.71 -19.50
C SER A 318 16.94 3.31 -18.95
N ARG A 319 17.94 4.17 -19.12
CA ARG A 319 19.30 3.98 -18.60
C ARG A 319 19.32 3.86 -17.07
N ALA A 320 18.64 4.78 -16.37
CA ALA A 320 18.53 4.73 -14.91
C ALA A 320 17.82 3.46 -14.43
N ASN A 321 16.67 3.12 -15.02
CA ASN A 321 15.93 1.91 -14.64
C ASN A 321 16.72 0.62 -14.86
N ALA A 322 17.49 0.53 -15.96
CA ALA A 322 18.36 -0.60 -16.20
C ALA A 322 19.45 -0.72 -15.12
N LEU A 323 20.03 0.41 -14.69
CA LEU A 323 21.00 0.41 -13.58
C LEU A 323 20.36 0.02 -12.24
N VAL A 324 19.17 0.54 -11.91
CA VAL A 324 18.43 0.18 -10.70
C VAL A 324 18.19 -1.33 -10.65
N ALA A 325 17.82 -1.94 -11.77
CA ALA A 325 17.57 -3.37 -11.84
C ALA A 325 18.86 -4.22 -11.82
N LEU A 326 19.99 -3.67 -12.28
CA LEU A 326 21.30 -4.34 -12.22
C LEU A 326 21.96 -4.24 -10.84
N ALA A 327 21.77 -3.14 -10.11
CA ALA A 327 22.52 -2.79 -8.91
C ALA A 327 22.61 -3.94 -7.87
N PRO A 328 21.53 -4.66 -7.52
CA PRO A 328 21.58 -5.75 -6.54
C PRO A 328 22.50 -6.92 -6.92
N HIS A 329 22.87 -7.03 -8.20
CA HIS A 329 23.66 -8.13 -8.74
C HIS A 329 25.10 -7.72 -9.09
N LEU A 330 25.45 -6.43 -9.00
CA LEU A 330 26.74 -5.92 -9.45
C LEU A 330 27.90 -6.41 -8.56
N PRO A 331 28.87 -7.16 -9.10
CA PRO A 331 30.11 -7.44 -8.39
C PRO A 331 31.01 -6.18 -8.34
N GLU A 332 31.88 -6.11 -7.33
CA GLU A 332 32.80 -4.97 -7.12
C GLU A 332 33.55 -4.54 -8.39
N ARG A 333 33.96 -5.51 -9.22
CA ARG A 333 34.69 -5.28 -10.48
C ARG A 333 33.92 -4.45 -11.53
N LEU A 334 32.59 -4.37 -11.44
CA LEU A 334 31.72 -3.65 -12.39
C LEU A 334 31.11 -2.38 -11.81
N LEU A 335 31.25 -2.17 -10.50
CA LEU A 335 30.81 -0.94 -9.84
C LEU A 335 31.37 0.35 -10.49
N PRO A 336 32.65 0.42 -10.92
CA PRO A 336 33.15 1.60 -11.63
C PRO A 336 32.41 1.89 -12.94
N GLN A 337 32.05 0.84 -13.70
CA GLN A 337 31.34 0.99 -14.96
C GLN A 337 29.89 1.39 -14.76
N ALA A 338 29.24 0.86 -13.71
CA ALA A 338 27.90 1.27 -13.32
C ALA A 338 27.86 2.71 -12.82
N LEU A 339 28.88 3.13 -12.05
CA LEU A 339 29.05 4.50 -11.63
C LEU A 339 29.27 5.44 -12.83
N ASP A 340 30.14 5.08 -13.77
CA ASP A 340 30.33 5.85 -15.02
C ASP A 340 29.02 5.96 -15.81
N CYS A 341 28.23 4.89 -15.86
CA CYS A 341 26.92 4.87 -16.50
C CYS A 341 25.95 5.84 -15.81
N ALA A 342 25.89 5.82 -14.48
CA ALA A 342 25.05 6.71 -13.68
C ALA A 342 25.48 8.18 -13.88
N LYS A 343 26.77 8.48 -13.80
CA LYS A 343 27.35 9.81 -14.06
C LYS A 343 27.06 10.33 -15.47
N GLY A 344 27.00 9.42 -16.45
CA GLY A 344 26.67 9.73 -17.84
C GLY A 344 25.20 10.09 -18.09
N ILE A 345 24.32 10.00 -17.08
CA ILE A 345 22.92 10.46 -17.17
C ILE A 345 22.89 11.98 -16.99
N SER A 346 22.36 12.71 -17.98
CA SER A 346 22.36 14.18 -17.92
C SER A 346 21.21 14.77 -17.10
N HIS A 347 20.06 14.08 -17.04
CA HIS A 347 18.87 14.50 -16.33
C HIS A 347 19.07 14.22 -14.84
N GLU A 348 19.08 15.28 -14.05
CA GLU A 348 19.52 15.24 -12.66
C GLU A 348 18.71 14.27 -11.78
N TYR A 349 17.39 14.15 -12.00
CA TYR A 349 16.56 13.20 -11.28
C TYR A 349 16.94 11.74 -11.55
N TYR A 350 17.02 11.34 -12.83
CA TYR A 350 17.41 9.97 -13.20
C TYR A 350 18.86 9.65 -12.83
N ARG A 351 19.74 10.67 -12.84
CA ARG A 351 21.10 10.51 -12.33
C ARG A 351 21.12 10.30 -10.81
N ALA A 352 20.38 11.10 -10.05
CA ALA A 352 20.27 10.94 -8.61
C ALA A 352 19.71 9.56 -8.25
N ASP A 353 18.63 9.13 -8.91
CA ASP A 353 18.01 7.81 -8.73
C ASP A 353 18.99 6.65 -9.03
N ALA A 354 19.73 6.75 -10.14
CA ALA A 354 20.76 5.79 -10.50
C ALA A 354 21.99 5.80 -9.57
N LEU A 355 22.31 6.92 -8.92
CA LEU A 355 23.39 6.99 -7.94
C LEU A 355 22.95 6.44 -6.57
N VAL A 356 21.72 6.75 -6.14
CA VAL A 356 21.12 6.24 -4.89
C VAL A 356 21.18 4.71 -4.85
N THR A 357 20.78 4.05 -5.95
CA THR A 357 20.77 2.59 -6.02
C THR A 357 22.17 1.96 -5.90
N LEU A 358 23.24 2.72 -6.20
CA LEU A 358 24.62 2.26 -6.05
C LEU A 358 25.19 2.51 -4.64
N VAL A 359 24.56 3.34 -3.81
CA VAL A 359 25.06 3.69 -2.46
C VAL A 359 25.31 2.47 -1.56
N PRO A 360 24.44 1.43 -1.52
CA PRO A 360 24.71 0.25 -0.71
C PRO A 360 26.00 -0.49 -1.07
N HIS A 361 26.48 -0.32 -2.31
CA HIS A 361 27.71 -0.95 -2.82
C HIS A 361 28.89 0.02 -2.91
N LEU A 362 28.62 1.32 -3.02
CA LEU A 362 29.59 2.41 -3.13
C LEU A 362 29.18 3.60 -2.24
N PRO A 363 29.34 3.53 -0.90
CA PRO A 363 28.92 4.62 -0.01
C PRO A 363 29.52 5.99 -0.36
N ASP A 364 30.73 6.00 -0.92
CA ASP A 364 31.44 7.21 -1.33
C ASP A 364 30.73 8.04 -2.43
N VAL A 365 29.72 7.48 -3.11
CA VAL A 365 28.92 8.20 -4.14
C VAL A 365 27.78 9.00 -3.53
N LEU A 366 27.51 8.83 -2.22
CA LEU A 366 26.42 9.49 -1.53
C LEU A 366 26.47 11.03 -1.62
N PRO A 367 27.61 11.71 -1.42
CA PRO A 367 27.68 13.17 -1.59
C PRO A 367 27.35 13.60 -3.02
N GLU A 368 27.79 12.85 -4.03
CA GLU A 368 27.50 13.13 -5.43
C GLU A 368 26.02 12.90 -5.78
N ALA A 369 25.40 11.86 -5.22
CA ALA A 369 23.97 11.61 -5.34
C ALA A 369 23.15 12.76 -4.73
N LEU A 370 23.57 13.27 -3.57
CA LEU A 370 22.95 14.43 -2.93
C LEU A 370 23.17 15.72 -3.73
N ASP A 371 24.36 15.95 -4.29
CA ASP A 371 24.62 17.10 -5.17
C ASP A 371 23.74 17.05 -6.43
N CYS A 372 23.53 15.86 -6.99
CA CYS A 372 22.57 15.67 -8.09
C CYS A 372 21.16 16.02 -7.65
N ALA A 373 20.70 15.53 -6.49
CA ALA A 373 19.39 15.85 -5.95
C ALA A 373 19.21 17.37 -5.75
N ARG A 374 20.22 18.05 -5.21
CA ARG A 374 20.24 19.51 -5.02
C ARG A 374 20.13 20.29 -6.33
N GLY A 375 20.77 19.80 -7.40
CA GLY A 375 20.74 20.39 -8.73
C GLY A 375 19.37 20.37 -9.40
N ILE A 376 18.52 19.39 -9.05
CA ILE A 376 17.21 19.17 -9.69
C ILE A 376 16.36 20.45 -9.63
N SER A 377 16.12 21.02 -10.82
CA SER A 377 15.33 22.25 -10.98
C SER A 377 13.84 22.05 -10.63
N HIS A 378 13.27 20.89 -10.94
CA HIS A 378 11.86 20.60 -10.66
C HIS A 378 11.68 20.10 -9.23
N GLU A 379 11.02 20.90 -8.40
CA GLU A 379 11.00 20.72 -6.95
C GLU A 379 10.38 19.38 -6.48
N TYR A 380 9.36 18.88 -7.18
CA TYR A 380 8.80 17.53 -6.95
C TYR A 380 9.84 16.41 -7.16
N TYR A 381 10.64 16.50 -8.22
CA TYR A 381 11.68 15.50 -8.49
C TYR A 381 12.84 15.62 -7.50
N ARG A 382 13.15 16.84 -7.06
CA ARG A 382 14.13 17.08 -5.99
C ARG A 382 13.68 16.44 -4.67
N ALA A 383 12.41 16.59 -4.30
CA ALA A 383 11.84 15.93 -3.13
C ALA A 383 11.90 14.40 -3.26
N ASN A 384 11.51 13.83 -4.41
CA ASN A 384 11.59 12.39 -4.63
C ASN A 384 13.03 11.86 -4.54
N ALA A 385 14.02 12.60 -5.04
CA ALA A 385 15.42 12.21 -4.91
C ALA A 385 15.87 12.21 -3.44
N LEU A 386 15.47 13.21 -2.64
CA LEU A 386 15.74 13.23 -1.19
C LEU A 386 15.07 12.07 -0.45
N VAL A 387 13.83 11.71 -0.83
CA VAL A 387 13.11 10.55 -0.27
C VAL A 387 13.89 9.26 -0.52
N ALA A 388 14.37 9.05 -1.75
CA ALA A 388 15.14 7.86 -2.11
C ALA A 388 16.50 7.81 -1.38
N LEU A 389 17.10 8.97 -1.15
CA LEU A 389 18.36 9.10 -0.41
C LEU A 389 18.20 8.86 1.09
N ALA A 390 17.08 9.26 1.70
CA ALA A 390 16.88 9.32 3.16
C ALA A 390 17.42 8.12 3.97
N PRO A 391 17.17 6.85 3.56
CA PRO A 391 17.68 5.68 4.30
C PRO A 391 19.20 5.56 4.32
N HIS A 392 19.90 6.26 3.43
CA HIS A 392 21.34 6.17 3.21
C HIS A 392 22.10 7.44 3.60
N LEU A 393 21.45 8.44 4.21
CA LEU A 393 22.04 9.77 4.42
C LEU A 393 22.80 10.03 5.75
N PRO A 394 23.10 9.10 6.69
CA PRO A 394 23.50 9.47 8.05
C PRO A 394 24.68 10.45 8.13
N ASP A 395 25.58 10.42 7.16
CA ASP A 395 26.77 11.28 7.09
C ASP A 395 26.54 12.65 6.41
N VAL A 396 25.42 12.87 5.71
CA VAL A 396 25.11 14.10 4.94
C VAL A 396 23.67 14.61 5.18
N LEU A 397 23.08 14.24 6.31
CA LEU A 397 21.76 14.72 6.74
C LEU A 397 21.66 16.25 6.89
N PRO A 398 22.69 16.99 7.35
CA PRO A 398 22.62 18.45 7.39
C PRO A 398 22.37 19.05 5.99
N GLU A 399 23.11 18.60 4.99
CA GLU A 399 23.01 19.06 3.61
C GLU A 399 21.69 18.63 2.96
N ALA A 400 21.17 17.45 3.30
CA ALA A 400 19.88 16.97 2.83
C ALA A 400 18.72 17.76 3.44
N LEU A 401 18.81 18.10 4.74
CA LEU A 401 17.84 18.95 5.42
C LEU A 401 17.85 20.37 4.82
N ASP A 402 19.03 20.94 4.57
CA ASP A 402 19.15 22.23 3.88
C ASP A 402 18.58 22.20 2.46
N CYS A 403 18.78 21.10 1.73
CA CYS A 403 18.16 20.88 0.43
C CYS A 403 16.63 20.85 0.52
N ALA A 404 16.08 20.10 1.49
CA ALA A 404 14.64 20.04 1.74
C ALA A 404 14.07 21.44 2.09
N ARG A 405 14.76 22.20 2.93
CA ARG A 405 14.40 23.58 3.29
C ARG A 405 14.36 24.53 2.10
N GLY A 406 15.28 24.35 1.15
CA GLY A 406 15.37 25.13 -0.08
C GLY A 406 14.27 24.84 -1.12
N ILE A 407 13.39 23.87 -0.89
CA ILE A 407 12.24 23.58 -1.75
C ILE A 407 11.15 24.63 -1.51
N SER A 408 10.68 25.33 -2.54
CA SER A 408 9.66 26.39 -2.42
C SER A 408 8.24 25.82 -2.37
N ASP A 409 7.96 24.84 -3.21
CA ASP A 409 6.70 24.10 -3.28
C ASP A 409 6.44 23.38 -1.97
N GLN A 410 5.33 23.72 -1.35
CA GLN A 410 5.02 23.32 0.03
C GLN A 410 4.78 21.81 0.13
N TRP A 411 4.15 21.22 -0.90
CA TRP A 411 3.92 19.78 -0.96
C TRP A 411 5.23 19.01 -1.09
N SER A 412 6.10 19.44 -2.01
CA SER A 412 7.41 18.82 -2.24
C SER A 412 8.32 18.97 -1.02
N ARG A 413 8.30 20.14 -0.37
CA ARG A 413 9.05 20.37 0.88
C ARG A 413 8.57 19.43 1.98
N ALA A 414 7.26 19.35 2.20
CA ALA A 414 6.67 18.48 3.22
C ALA A 414 7.04 17.01 2.98
N ARG A 415 6.92 16.53 1.73
CA ARG A 415 7.30 15.17 1.35
C ARG A 415 8.76 14.86 1.65
N ALA A 416 9.68 15.77 1.33
CA ALA A 416 11.10 15.59 1.61
C ALA A 416 11.38 15.56 3.13
N LEU A 417 10.80 16.49 3.89
CA LEU A 417 10.98 16.56 5.35
C LEU A 417 10.44 15.32 6.07
N LYS A 418 9.25 14.83 5.68
CA LYS A 418 8.67 13.59 6.23
C LYS A 418 9.58 12.39 6.00
N ALA A 419 10.17 12.27 4.81
CA ALA A 419 11.08 11.15 4.53
C ALA A 419 12.40 11.26 5.30
N LEU A 420 12.90 12.47 5.57
CA LEU A 420 14.12 12.67 6.35
C LEU A 420 13.88 12.44 7.86
N ALA A 421 12.69 12.75 8.37
CA ALA A 421 12.38 12.78 9.80
C ALA A 421 12.79 11.52 10.60
N PRO A 422 12.55 10.28 10.12
CA PRO A 422 12.95 9.06 10.83
C PRO A 422 14.47 8.85 10.92
N HIS A 423 15.25 9.56 10.11
CA HIS A 423 16.70 9.40 10.00
C HIS A 423 17.48 10.53 10.67
N LEU A 424 16.82 11.62 11.09
CA LEU A 424 17.49 12.79 11.66
C LEU A 424 18.13 12.48 13.03
N PRO A 425 19.43 12.77 13.22
CA PRO A 425 20.04 12.72 14.54
C PRO A 425 19.51 13.87 15.42
N ASN A 426 19.57 13.67 16.74
CA ASN A 426 19.08 14.62 17.74
C ASN A 426 19.57 16.07 17.53
N VAL A 427 20.81 16.22 17.04
CA VAL A 427 21.44 17.54 16.78
C VAL A 427 20.76 18.34 15.65
N LEU A 428 20.04 17.67 14.74
CA LEU A 428 19.33 18.32 13.62
C LEU A 428 17.83 18.49 13.87
N LEU A 429 17.26 17.86 14.90
CA LEU A 429 15.84 17.99 15.23
C LEU A 429 15.40 19.46 15.44
N PRO A 430 16.15 20.33 16.16
CA PRO A 430 15.74 21.72 16.31
C PRO A 430 15.63 22.46 14.98
N GLN A 431 16.55 22.18 14.06
CA GLN A 431 16.54 22.78 12.73
C GLN A 431 15.38 22.25 11.88
N ALA A 432 15.10 20.95 11.98
CA ALA A 432 14.00 20.31 11.28
C ALA A 432 12.63 20.80 11.78
N LEU A 433 12.47 21.03 13.09
CA LEU A 433 11.23 21.54 13.70
C LEU A 433 10.93 23.01 13.36
N ASP A 434 11.92 23.78 12.92
CA ASP A 434 11.69 25.11 12.34
C ASP A 434 11.20 25.07 10.89
N CYS A 435 11.45 23.98 10.16
CA CYS A 435 11.11 23.88 8.74
C CYS A 435 9.58 23.94 8.46
N PRO A 436 8.72 23.28 9.26
CA PRO A 436 7.26 23.35 9.10
C PRO A 436 6.71 24.78 9.16
N ARG A 437 7.34 25.71 9.90
CA ARG A 437 6.87 27.10 10.01
C ARG A 437 6.85 27.84 8.66
N ALA A 438 7.71 27.43 7.73
CA ALA A 438 7.75 28.01 6.38
C ALA A 438 6.74 27.37 5.40
N ILE A 439 5.99 26.35 5.83
CA ILE A 439 4.91 25.70 5.07
C ILE A 439 3.62 26.46 5.34
N GLY A 440 3.09 27.12 4.30
CA GLY A 440 1.84 27.89 4.38
C GLY A 440 0.60 27.00 4.45
N ASP A 441 0.60 25.88 3.73
CA ASP A 441 -0.42 24.86 3.81
C ASP A 441 -0.36 24.16 5.18
N GLU A 442 -1.43 24.36 5.94
CA GLU A 442 -1.48 23.90 7.31
C GLU A 442 -1.58 22.38 7.43
N SER A 443 -2.31 21.72 6.53
CA SER A 443 -2.42 20.26 6.51
C SER A 443 -1.04 19.64 6.29
N LYS A 444 -0.27 20.15 5.31
CA LYS A 444 1.10 19.70 5.08
C LYS A 444 2.03 20.05 6.23
N ARG A 445 1.83 21.19 6.89
CA ARG A 445 2.59 21.56 8.10
C ARG A 445 2.35 20.57 9.24
N ALA A 446 1.09 20.20 9.48
CA ALA A 446 0.69 19.22 10.50
C ALA A 446 1.31 17.84 10.22
N GLU A 447 1.20 17.34 8.99
CA GLU A 447 1.78 16.04 8.59
C GLU A 447 3.30 15.97 8.83
N VAL A 448 4.04 17.05 8.57
CA VAL A 448 5.50 17.07 8.81
C VAL A 448 5.80 17.11 10.31
N LEU A 449 5.05 17.89 11.08
CA LEU A 449 5.23 17.96 12.53
C LEU A 449 4.93 16.62 13.20
N GLN A 450 3.85 15.94 12.80
CA GLN A 450 3.52 14.60 13.28
C GLN A 450 4.67 13.61 13.02
N GLU A 451 5.21 13.60 11.80
CA GLU A 451 6.32 12.69 11.45
C GLU A 451 7.61 13.01 12.23
N LEU A 452 7.92 14.30 12.43
CA LEU A 452 9.05 14.73 13.26
C LEU A 452 8.86 14.36 14.73
N ILE A 453 7.62 14.39 15.23
CA ILE A 453 7.31 14.00 16.62
C ILE A 453 7.52 12.50 16.83
N LYS A 454 7.13 11.67 15.85
CA LYS A 454 7.32 10.21 15.88
C LYS A 454 8.78 9.79 16.00
N SER A 455 9.71 10.58 15.48
CA SER A 455 11.15 10.29 15.57
C SER A 455 11.80 10.78 16.86
N LEU A 456 11.06 11.48 17.73
CA LEU A 456 11.56 11.94 19.01
C LEU A 456 11.69 10.78 20.00
N THR A 457 12.78 10.82 20.78
CA THR A 457 12.98 9.95 21.94
C THR A 457 13.16 10.81 23.18
N PRO A 458 12.90 10.30 24.41
CA PRO A 458 13.16 11.06 25.62
C PRO A 458 14.62 11.54 25.74
N SER A 459 15.57 10.74 25.24
CA SER A 459 16.98 11.11 25.18
C SER A 459 17.33 12.21 24.16
N SER A 460 16.44 12.48 23.19
CA SER A 460 16.65 13.49 22.16
C SER A 460 16.06 14.85 22.49
N VAL A 461 15.28 14.96 23.57
CA VAL A 461 14.50 16.15 23.89
C VAL A 461 14.99 16.77 25.19
N ASP A 462 15.57 17.97 25.08
CA ASP A 462 15.78 18.86 26.21
C ASP A 462 14.61 19.85 26.35
N PHE A 463 14.66 20.68 27.39
CA PHE A 463 13.58 21.63 27.68
C PHE A 463 13.37 22.66 26.57
N ASP A 464 14.45 23.12 25.93
CA ASP A 464 14.37 24.12 24.86
C ASP A 464 13.74 23.51 23.59
N LEU A 465 14.12 22.28 23.24
CA LEU A 465 13.50 21.54 22.14
C LEU A 465 12.03 21.21 22.43
N TRP A 466 11.70 20.86 23.66
CA TRP A 466 10.31 20.65 24.10
C TRP A 466 9.47 21.92 23.90
N GLN A 467 9.98 23.09 24.29
CA GLN A 467 9.30 24.36 24.04
C GLN A 467 9.11 24.62 22.54
N GLN A 468 10.13 24.34 21.72
CA GLN A 468 10.05 24.52 20.28
C GLN A 468 8.98 23.61 19.65
N ILE A 469 8.85 22.36 20.09
CA ILE A 469 7.81 21.42 19.63
C ILE A 469 6.43 21.99 19.95
N LEU A 470 6.21 22.42 21.19
CA LEU A 470 4.94 22.99 21.62
C LEU A 470 4.60 24.28 20.87
N ASP A 471 5.58 25.17 20.64
CA ASP A 471 5.40 26.40 19.86
C ASP A 471 5.04 26.11 18.40
N SER A 472 5.70 25.10 17.80
CA SER A 472 5.40 24.70 16.42
C SER A 472 4.02 24.06 16.30
N LEU A 473 3.61 23.22 17.25
CA LEU A 473 2.26 22.68 17.31
C LEU A 473 1.22 23.77 17.55
N ALA A 474 1.50 24.74 18.43
CA ALA A 474 0.59 25.87 18.71
C ALA A 474 0.33 26.77 17.49
N SER A 475 1.15 26.66 16.44
CA SER A 475 0.91 27.33 15.15
C SER A 475 -0.14 26.63 14.27
N LEU A 476 -0.53 25.40 14.60
CA LEU A 476 -1.60 24.67 13.93
C LEU A 476 -2.97 25.17 14.40
N THR A 477 -3.99 25.03 13.55
CA THR A 477 -5.36 25.12 14.05
C THR A 477 -5.60 24.03 15.07
N ARG A 478 -6.59 24.28 15.91
CA ARG A 478 -7.00 23.37 16.96
C ARG A 478 -7.24 21.93 16.46
N PRO A 479 -7.96 21.68 15.34
CA PRO A 479 -8.09 20.34 14.77
C PRO A 479 -6.75 19.62 14.56
N ASN A 480 -5.83 20.24 13.83
CA ASN A 480 -4.53 19.67 13.49
C ASN A 480 -3.60 19.51 14.72
N PHE A 481 -3.71 20.41 15.70
CA PHE A 481 -3.02 20.27 16.98
C PHE A 481 -3.52 19.04 17.74
N LEU A 482 -4.84 18.89 17.84
CA LEU A 482 -5.49 17.80 18.55
C LEU A 482 -5.20 16.43 17.90
N GLU A 483 -5.09 16.40 16.56
CA GLU A 483 -4.68 15.20 15.82
C GLU A 483 -3.21 14.82 16.04
N ALA A 484 -2.32 15.79 16.26
CA ALA A 484 -0.91 15.53 16.54
C ALA A 484 -0.62 15.18 18.01
N LEU A 485 -1.53 15.52 18.93
CA LEU A 485 -1.34 15.33 20.37
C LEU A 485 -1.14 13.87 20.81
N PRO A 486 -1.85 12.86 20.27
CA PRO A 486 -1.62 11.45 20.60
C PRO A 486 -0.19 10.99 20.34
N GLU A 487 0.46 11.50 19.30
CA GLU A 487 1.85 11.16 18.96
C GLU A 487 2.85 11.66 20.02
N LEU A 488 2.49 12.68 20.81
CA LEU A 488 3.30 13.14 21.93
C LEU A 488 3.11 12.31 23.20
N ALA A 489 2.08 11.48 23.30
CA ALA A 489 1.74 10.78 24.53
C ALA A 489 2.90 9.95 25.10
N PRO A 490 3.65 9.15 24.31
CA PRO A 490 4.81 8.42 24.84
C PRO A 490 5.87 9.35 25.44
N LEU A 491 6.13 10.49 24.79
CA LEU A 491 7.14 11.45 25.24
C LEU A 491 6.69 12.20 26.51
N ILE A 492 5.42 12.58 26.59
CA ILE A 492 4.84 13.20 27.80
C ILE A 492 4.93 12.25 28.99
N ILE A 493 4.60 10.96 28.80
CA ILE A 493 4.68 9.93 29.84
C ILE A 493 6.12 9.75 30.32
N GLU A 494 7.09 9.70 29.42
CA GLU A 494 8.50 9.53 29.79
C GLU A 494 9.08 10.76 30.51
N LEU A 495 8.71 11.97 30.09
CA LEU A 495 9.22 13.22 30.69
C LEU A 495 8.58 13.56 32.04
N GLY A 496 7.26 13.34 32.17
CA GLY A 496 6.48 13.81 33.31
C GLY A 496 5.66 12.72 34.02
N GLY A 497 5.79 11.46 33.60
CA GLY A 497 4.97 10.35 34.09
C GLY A 497 3.57 10.35 33.51
N ILE A 498 2.80 9.30 33.84
CA ILE A 498 1.40 9.16 33.42
C ILE A 498 0.52 10.33 33.90
N GLU A 499 0.88 10.95 35.02
CA GLU A 499 0.20 12.13 35.57
C GLU A 499 0.35 13.36 34.65
N ALA A 500 1.49 13.54 33.97
CA ALA A 500 1.64 14.65 33.04
C ALA A 500 0.73 14.50 31.81
N LEU A 501 0.51 13.26 31.34
CA LEU A 501 -0.43 13.01 30.26
C LEU A 501 -1.88 13.23 30.72
N ARG A 502 -2.19 12.85 31.97
CA ARG A 502 -3.49 13.14 32.60
C ARG A 502 -3.76 14.63 32.72
N GLU A 503 -2.79 15.42 33.17
CA GLU A 503 -2.90 16.89 33.22
C GLU A 503 -3.03 17.50 31.81
N THR A 504 -2.38 16.91 30.79
CA THR A 504 -2.52 17.34 29.39
C THR A 504 -3.95 17.11 28.89
N VAL A 505 -4.52 15.93 29.16
CA VAL A 505 -5.92 15.62 28.88
C VAL A 505 -6.86 16.60 29.59
N ALA A 506 -6.65 16.85 30.89
CA ALA A 506 -7.45 17.79 31.67
C ALA A 506 -7.36 19.22 31.12
N ALA A 507 -6.18 19.64 30.65
CA ALA A 507 -5.98 20.94 30.03
C ALA A 507 -6.72 21.06 28.68
N VAL A 508 -6.70 20.01 27.85
CA VAL A 508 -7.48 19.95 26.61
C VAL A 508 -8.98 20.10 26.92
N ASP A 509 -9.47 19.39 27.95
CA ASP A 509 -10.85 19.48 28.40
C ASP A 509 -11.22 20.87 28.89
N ASP A 510 -10.40 21.47 29.76
CA ASP A 510 -10.70 22.78 30.33
C ASP A 510 -10.67 23.89 29.28
N VAL A 511 -9.66 23.90 28.39
CA VAL A 511 -9.58 24.86 27.29
C VAL A 511 -10.76 24.69 26.34
N SER A 512 -11.18 23.44 26.06
CA SER A 512 -12.33 23.20 25.20
C SER A 512 -13.64 23.78 25.74
N ARG A 513 -13.79 23.85 27.08
CA ARG A 513 -14.99 24.39 27.73
C ARG A 513 -15.07 25.92 27.69
N TRP A 514 -13.95 26.61 27.43
CA TRP A 514 -13.91 28.08 27.43
C TRP A 514 -14.49 28.69 26.16
N TRP A 515 -14.67 27.89 25.11
CA TRP A 515 -15.08 28.33 23.78
C TRP A 515 -16.27 27.50 23.32
N LYS A 516 -17.47 27.89 23.76
CA LYS A 516 -18.77 27.35 23.30
C LYS A 516 -19.40 28.25 22.25
#